data_AF-A0A355F9W4-F1
#
_entry.id   AF-A0A355F9W4-F1
#
_cell.length_a   1.000
_cell.length_b   1.000
_cell.length_c   1.000
_cell.angle_alpha   90.00
_cell.angle_beta   90.00
_cell.angle_gamma   90.00
#
_symmetry.space_group_name_H-M   'P 1'
#
loop_
_entity.id
_entity.type
_entity.pdbx_description
1 polymer ?
#
loop_
_entity_poly.entity_id
_entity_poly.type
_entity_poly.pdbx_seq_one_letter_code
_entity_poly.pdbx_strand_id
1 'polypeptide(L)'
;MSISAFRPLAAALLLTAAPAFAGADCVKYAGLDHCAIGAATLEVNGDVLQVSGTGDAGEDGVASVLPADTVDWQAGVRFSGGNSSSRAALGAEAGGEVISRALVEPGDDGLHLSATFTGSDGPGTHSILIYRDGRLVGSQGGVEGDRYLNIDDWFDLYWEIWDLIGFHNRVANGACVWTFGLGEPLALTLPNGTKVKGDEIHFVEEVAAGGHYPYVSFDGITLRSSLDLQIVSEETH
;
A
#
# COMPACT_ATOMS: atom_id res chain seq x y z
N MET A 1 45.64 -11.53 52.55
CA MET A 1 44.80 -10.39 52.12
C MET A 1 44.57 -10.53 50.63
N SER A 2 43.38 -10.97 50.22
CA SER A 2 43.02 -11.15 48.80
C SER A 2 41.91 -10.16 48.47
N ILE A 3 42.14 -9.30 47.49
CA ILE A 3 41.23 -8.23 47.07
C ILE A 3 40.13 -8.83 46.19
N SER A 4 38.88 -8.58 46.59
CA SER A 4 37.67 -8.99 45.86
C SER A 4 37.51 -8.13 44.61
N ALA A 5 37.50 -8.75 43.43
CA ALA A 5 37.22 -8.07 42.16
C ALA A 5 35.71 -7.94 41.96
N PHE A 6 35.20 -6.70 42.02
CA PHE A 6 33.85 -6.35 41.59
C PHE A 6 33.74 -6.48 40.07
N ARG A 7 32.82 -7.32 39.58
CA ARG A 7 32.38 -7.33 38.18
C ARG A 7 31.25 -6.31 38.02
N PRO A 8 31.34 -5.33 37.10
CA PRO A 8 30.18 -4.52 36.76
C PRO A 8 29.25 -5.33 35.86
N LEU A 9 27.96 -5.37 36.22
CA LEU A 9 26.88 -5.77 35.30
C LEU A 9 26.80 -4.70 34.21
N ALA A 10 27.06 -5.07 32.96
CA ALA A 10 26.73 -4.23 31.82
C ALA A 10 25.21 -4.27 31.62
N ALA A 11 24.53 -3.15 31.87
CA ALA A 11 23.14 -2.97 31.47
C ALA A 11 23.09 -2.86 29.94
N ALA A 12 22.47 -3.85 29.29
CA ALA A 12 22.18 -3.77 27.86
C ALA A 12 21.08 -2.72 27.66
N LEU A 13 21.43 -1.59 27.04
CA LEU A 13 20.47 -0.61 26.54
C LEU A 13 19.71 -1.28 25.39
N LEU A 14 18.44 -1.59 25.59
CA LEU A 14 17.51 -1.88 24.50
C LEU A 14 17.27 -0.57 23.75
N LEU A 15 17.96 -0.36 22.63
CA LEU A 15 17.55 0.64 21.65
C LEU A 15 16.26 0.13 21.02
N THR A 16 15.13 0.67 21.42
CA THR A 16 13.91 0.60 20.59
C THR A 16 14.21 1.41 19.34
N ALA A 17 14.31 0.76 18.17
CA ALA A 17 14.36 1.46 16.90
C ALA A 17 13.10 2.33 16.81
N ALA A 18 13.26 3.65 16.73
CA ALA A 18 12.16 4.50 16.34
C ALA A 18 11.77 4.14 14.89
N PRO A 19 10.48 4.19 14.52
CA PRO A 19 10.09 4.03 13.13
C PRO A 19 10.86 5.04 12.28
N ALA A 20 11.25 4.65 11.06
CA ALA A 20 12.09 5.43 10.15
C ALA A 20 11.51 6.78 9.71
N PHE A 21 10.31 7.13 10.21
CA PHE A 21 9.48 8.26 9.81
C PHE A 21 9.51 9.45 10.79
N ALA A 22 10.33 9.44 11.84
CA ALA A 22 10.44 10.57 12.76
C ALA A 22 11.21 11.77 12.14
N GLY A 23 10.59 12.44 11.16
CA GLY A 23 11.05 13.68 10.52
C GLY A 23 10.26 14.91 11.00
N ALA A 24 10.77 16.12 10.74
CA ALA A 24 10.24 17.38 11.26
C ALA A 24 8.91 17.86 10.64
N ASP A 25 8.40 17.18 9.60
CA ASP A 25 7.22 17.59 8.82
C ASP A 25 6.10 16.54 8.88
N CYS A 26 5.78 16.08 10.09
CA CYS A 26 4.62 15.22 10.32
C CYS A 26 3.41 16.03 10.80
N VAL A 27 2.22 15.64 10.36
CA VAL A 27 0.92 16.18 10.79
C VAL A 27 0.04 15.06 11.34
N LYS A 28 -0.98 15.40 12.13
CA LYS A 28 -2.00 14.43 12.56
C LYS A 28 -3.25 14.52 11.70
N TYR A 29 -3.68 13.39 11.16
CA TYR A 29 -4.94 13.25 10.42
C TYR A 29 -5.58 11.90 10.76
N ALA A 30 -6.91 11.85 10.87
CA ALA A 30 -7.66 10.65 11.26
C ALA A 30 -7.16 9.92 12.54
N GLY A 31 -6.45 10.62 13.43
CA GLY A 31 -5.86 10.05 14.65
C GLY A 31 -4.48 9.38 14.45
N LEU A 32 -3.99 9.32 13.22
CA LEU A 32 -2.68 8.77 12.85
C LEU A 32 -1.65 9.91 12.65
N ASP A 33 -0.37 9.56 12.68
CA ASP A 33 0.71 10.48 12.29
C ASP A 33 1.04 10.28 10.81
N HIS A 34 1.11 11.37 10.06
CA HIS A 34 1.46 11.39 8.64
C HIS A 34 2.71 12.19 8.42
N CYS A 35 3.70 11.63 7.75
CA CYS A 35 4.98 12.29 7.53
C CYS A 35 5.25 12.45 6.04
N ALA A 36 5.71 13.63 5.64
CA ALA A 36 6.09 13.90 4.26
C ALA A 36 7.25 12.99 3.84
N ILE A 37 7.22 12.52 2.59
CA ILE A 37 8.31 11.79 1.94
C ILE A 37 8.81 12.64 0.77
N GLY A 38 10.13 12.75 0.62
CA GLY A 38 10.75 13.48 -0.50
C GLY A 38 10.51 14.98 -0.40
N ALA A 39 10.11 15.59 -1.52
CA ALA A 39 9.78 17.02 -1.63
C ALA A 39 8.32 17.34 -1.24
N ALA A 40 7.55 16.33 -0.82
CA ALA A 40 6.14 16.52 -0.50
C ALA A 40 5.91 17.47 0.69
N THR A 41 4.76 18.13 0.70
CA THR A 41 4.27 18.92 1.82
C THR A 41 2.89 18.42 2.24
N LEU A 42 2.62 18.49 3.55
CA LEU A 42 1.38 18.02 4.14
C LEU A 42 0.59 19.18 4.76
N GLU A 43 -0.70 19.26 4.48
CA GLU A 43 -1.62 20.22 5.09
C GLU A 43 -2.95 19.54 5.42
N VAL A 44 -3.43 19.71 6.66
CA VAL A 44 -4.75 19.23 7.06
C VAL A 44 -5.77 20.34 6.90
N ASN A 45 -6.73 20.14 6.00
CA ASN A 45 -7.78 21.09 5.63
C ASN A 45 -9.16 20.53 6.01
N GLY A 46 -9.55 20.73 7.26
CA GLY A 46 -10.77 20.12 7.81
C GLY A 46 -10.60 18.61 7.93
N ASP A 47 -11.47 17.87 7.24
CA ASP A 47 -11.46 16.39 7.24
C ASP A 47 -10.69 15.81 6.04
N VAL A 48 -9.73 16.55 5.49
CA VAL A 48 -8.91 16.12 4.35
C VAL A 48 -7.43 16.39 4.65
N LEU A 49 -6.58 15.41 4.40
CA LEU A 49 -5.13 15.59 4.34
C LEU A 49 -4.73 15.86 2.89
N GLN A 50 -4.28 17.08 2.60
CA GLN A 50 -3.68 17.45 1.33
C GLN A 50 -2.20 17.08 1.34
N VAL A 51 -1.78 16.41 0.27
CA VAL A 51 -0.39 16.09 -0.03
C VAL A 51 -0.05 16.78 -1.34
N SER A 52 0.96 17.65 -1.31
CA SER A 52 1.34 18.46 -2.46
C SER A 52 2.84 18.39 -2.73
N GLY A 53 3.26 18.82 -3.92
CA GLY A 53 4.67 18.80 -4.31
C GLY A 53 5.17 17.39 -4.64
N THR A 54 4.26 16.48 -4.97
CA THR A 54 4.57 15.10 -5.32
C THR A 54 4.74 15.01 -6.84
N GLY A 55 6.00 15.11 -7.29
CA GLY A 55 6.36 15.12 -8.71
C GLY A 55 6.98 13.81 -9.19
N ASP A 56 7.51 13.01 -8.27
CA ASP A 56 8.15 11.73 -8.55
C ASP A 56 7.56 10.61 -7.69
N ALA A 57 6.89 9.63 -8.33
CA ALA A 57 6.30 8.48 -7.62
C ALA A 57 7.32 7.53 -6.99
N GLY A 58 8.62 7.66 -7.29
CA GLY A 58 9.70 6.95 -6.63
C GLY A 58 10.21 7.65 -5.36
N GLU A 59 10.01 8.96 -5.24
CA GLU A 59 10.66 9.77 -4.20
C GLU A 59 9.66 10.53 -3.30
N ASP A 60 8.58 11.05 -3.85
CA ASP A 60 7.69 11.98 -3.17
C ASP A 60 6.37 11.34 -2.74
N GLY A 61 5.90 11.67 -1.53
CA GLY A 61 4.64 11.14 -1.04
C GLY A 61 4.37 11.41 0.43
N VAL A 62 3.58 10.52 1.03
CA VAL A 62 3.22 10.53 2.44
C VAL A 62 3.38 9.14 3.05
N ALA A 63 3.84 9.08 4.29
CA ALA A 63 3.83 7.88 5.11
C ALA A 63 2.81 8.03 6.24
N SER A 64 1.89 7.08 6.36
CA SER A 64 1.01 6.91 7.52
C SER A 64 1.70 5.99 8.53
N VAL A 65 1.85 6.47 9.77
CA VAL A 65 2.38 5.68 10.90
C VAL A 65 1.20 5.03 11.62
N LEU A 66 1.22 3.70 11.68
CA LEU A 66 0.11 2.91 12.20
C LEU A 66 0.44 2.32 13.58
N PRO A 67 -0.58 2.00 14.39
CA PRO A 67 -0.41 1.14 15.56
C PRO A 67 0.25 -0.19 15.19
N ALA A 68 1.14 -0.69 16.06
CA ALA A 68 1.93 -1.90 15.77
C ALA A 68 1.09 -3.20 15.64
N ASP A 69 -0.15 -3.18 16.11
CA ASP A 69 -1.11 -4.27 16.04
C ASP A 69 -2.12 -4.14 14.89
N THR A 70 -1.96 -3.16 13.99
CA THR A 70 -2.83 -3.00 12.83
C THR A 70 -2.77 -4.21 11.90
N VAL A 71 -3.94 -4.74 11.55
CA VAL A 71 -4.10 -5.87 10.62
C VAL A 71 -4.93 -5.52 9.39
N ASP A 72 -5.63 -4.38 9.42
CA ASP A 72 -6.41 -3.83 8.31
C ASP A 72 -6.26 -2.30 8.32
N TRP A 73 -5.99 -1.74 7.14
CA TRP A 73 -5.89 -0.31 6.89
C TRP A 73 -6.63 0.00 5.60
N GLN A 74 -7.42 1.07 5.61
CA GLN A 74 -8.13 1.55 4.45
C GLN A 74 -8.10 3.07 4.40
N ALA A 75 -8.02 3.63 3.19
CA ALA A 75 -8.07 5.06 2.95
C ALA A 75 -8.81 5.40 1.65
N GLY A 76 -9.59 6.48 1.69
CA GLY A 76 -10.10 7.13 0.48
C GLY A 76 -9.05 8.11 -0.04
N VAL A 77 -8.63 7.97 -1.29
CA VAL A 77 -7.54 8.76 -1.89
C VAL A 77 -7.99 9.40 -3.19
N ARG A 78 -7.84 10.72 -3.33
CA ARG A 78 -8.13 11.45 -4.57
C ARG A 78 -6.87 12.07 -5.14
N PHE A 79 -6.58 11.83 -6.41
CA PHE A 79 -5.44 12.45 -7.09
C PHE A 79 -5.87 13.75 -7.78
N SER A 80 -5.02 14.77 -7.72
CA SER A 80 -5.29 16.14 -8.16
C SER A 80 -5.03 16.29 -9.66
N GLY A 81 -5.95 15.79 -10.48
CA GLY A 81 -5.82 15.82 -11.93
C GLY A 81 -4.64 14.97 -12.40
N GLY A 82 -4.64 14.62 -13.67
CA GLY A 82 -3.55 13.80 -14.17
C GLY A 82 -3.73 13.39 -15.60
N ASN A 83 -2.74 12.64 -16.02
CA ASN A 83 -2.36 12.51 -17.41
C ASN A 83 -1.79 11.11 -17.64
N SER A 84 -1.53 10.81 -18.91
CA SER A 84 -0.93 9.55 -19.35
C SER A 84 0.50 9.30 -18.85
N SER A 85 1.05 10.13 -17.95
CA SER A 85 2.34 9.91 -17.30
C SER A 85 2.24 9.73 -15.78
N SER A 86 1.02 9.78 -15.23
CA SER A 86 0.79 9.79 -13.80
C SER A 86 0.99 8.41 -13.18
N ARG A 87 1.81 8.35 -12.13
CA ARG A 87 2.18 7.11 -11.44
C ARG A 87 1.87 7.22 -9.95
N ALA A 88 1.56 6.10 -9.33
CA ALA A 88 1.50 5.97 -7.88
C ALA A 88 2.13 4.66 -7.43
N ALA A 89 2.76 4.69 -6.26
CA ALA A 89 3.36 3.53 -5.62
C ALA A 89 2.90 3.46 -4.17
N LEU A 90 2.37 2.30 -3.80
CA LEU A 90 1.97 1.99 -2.44
C LEU A 90 2.95 1.00 -1.84
N GLY A 91 3.22 1.17 -0.55
CA GLY A 91 4.06 0.28 0.22
C GLY A 91 3.42 -0.01 1.57
N ALA A 92 3.44 -1.27 1.99
CA ALA A 92 3.13 -1.66 3.35
C ALA A 92 4.43 -2.05 4.04
N GLU A 93 4.59 -1.61 5.29
CA GLU A 93 5.81 -1.78 6.06
C GLU A 93 5.51 -2.45 7.41
N ALA A 94 6.43 -3.31 7.84
CA ALA A 94 6.42 -3.89 9.17
C ALA A 94 7.83 -3.87 9.75
N GLY A 95 8.03 -3.25 10.90
CA GLY A 95 9.35 -3.19 11.55
C GLY A 95 10.41 -2.46 10.73
N GLY A 96 9.98 -1.54 9.85
CA GLY A 96 10.84 -0.78 8.95
C GLY A 96 11.26 -1.52 7.67
N GLU A 97 10.71 -2.70 7.40
CA GLU A 97 10.89 -3.41 6.13
C GLU A 97 9.63 -3.30 5.28
N VAL A 98 9.79 -3.08 3.96
CA VAL A 98 8.67 -3.10 3.02
C VAL A 98 8.26 -4.55 2.76
N ILE A 99 7.05 -4.91 3.20
CA ILE A 99 6.50 -6.26 3.12
C ILE A 99 5.62 -6.49 1.89
N SER A 100 5.11 -5.40 1.31
CA SER A 100 4.33 -5.45 0.08
C SER A 100 4.37 -4.12 -0.65
N ARG A 101 4.22 -4.17 -1.98
CA ARG A 101 4.05 -2.97 -2.81
C ARG A 101 2.92 -3.19 -3.80
N ALA A 102 2.24 -2.11 -4.14
CA ALA A 102 1.40 -2.04 -5.32
C ALA A 102 1.77 -0.83 -6.16
N LEU A 103 1.69 -0.98 -7.48
CA LEU A 103 2.05 0.07 -8.44
C LEU A 103 0.87 0.36 -9.35
N VAL A 104 0.71 1.64 -9.65
CA VAL A 104 -0.23 2.17 -10.62
C VAL A 104 0.58 2.94 -11.64
N GLU A 105 0.59 2.46 -12.89
CA GLU A 105 1.41 3.02 -13.96
C GLU A 105 0.62 3.16 -15.26
N PRO A 106 0.86 4.21 -16.06
CA PRO A 106 0.21 4.35 -17.34
C PRO A 106 0.80 3.34 -18.34
N GLY A 107 -0.09 2.69 -19.09
CA GLY A 107 0.23 1.81 -20.21
C GLY A 107 -0.22 2.40 -21.55
N ASP A 108 0.18 1.73 -22.64
CA ASP A 108 -0.25 2.11 -23.99
C ASP A 108 -1.76 1.87 -24.22
N ASP A 109 -2.37 0.98 -23.44
CA ASP A 109 -3.73 0.45 -23.57
C ASP A 109 -4.63 0.69 -22.34
N GLY A 110 -4.17 1.48 -21.37
CA GLY A 110 -4.91 1.75 -20.15
C GLY A 110 -4.03 2.07 -18.96
N LEU A 111 -4.55 1.78 -17.77
CA LEU A 111 -3.79 1.85 -16.51
C LEU A 111 -3.36 0.45 -16.08
N HIS A 112 -2.07 0.28 -15.80
CA HIS A 112 -1.51 -0.97 -15.32
C HIS A 112 -1.44 -0.95 -13.79
N LEU A 113 -2.07 -1.94 -13.16
CA LEU A 113 -1.95 -2.20 -11.73
C LEU A 113 -1.16 -3.48 -11.52
N SER A 114 -0.16 -3.44 -10.65
CA SER A 114 0.59 -4.63 -10.23
C SER A 114 0.82 -4.64 -8.73
N ALA A 115 1.14 -5.82 -8.19
CA ALA A 115 1.49 -5.97 -6.79
C ALA A 115 2.64 -6.96 -6.61
N THR A 116 3.47 -6.70 -5.61
CA THR A 116 4.54 -7.60 -5.16
C THR A 116 4.39 -7.84 -3.67
N PHE A 117 4.64 -9.08 -3.26
CA PHE A 117 4.57 -9.51 -1.87
C PHE A 117 5.89 -10.21 -1.54
N THR A 118 6.52 -9.83 -0.42
CA THR A 118 7.88 -10.30 -0.09
C THR A 118 7.89 -11.46 0.91
N GLY A 119 6.72 -12.00 1.28
CA GLY A 119 6.62 -13.05 2.30
C GLY A 119 6.79 -14.48 1.80
N SER A 120 7.16 -14.70 0.52
CA SER A 120 7.47 -16.03 -0.02
C SER A 120 8.98 -16.27 -0.18
N ASP A 121 9.46 -17.47 0.16
CA ASP A 121 10.84 -17.95 -0.07
C ASP A 121 11.16 -18.14 -1.59
N GLY A 122 11.09 -17.06 -2.38
CA GLY A 122 11.27 -17.05 -3.83
C GLY A 122 10.52 -15.90 -4.51
N PRO A 123 10.62 -15.71 -5.84
CA PRO A 123 9.75 -14.79 -6.58
C PRO A 123 8.30 -15.23 -6.38
N GLY A 124 7.57 -14.49 -5.55
CA GLY A 124 6.20 -14.84 -5.16
C GLY A 124 5.22 -14.66 -6.31
N THR A 125 4.19 -15.48 -6.30
CA THR A 125 2.99 -15.25 -7.11
C THR A 125 1.86 -14.69 -6.25
N HIS A 126 0.91 -14.05 -6.90
CA HIS A 126 -0.31 -13.58 -6.28
C HIS A 126 -1.52 -13.97 -7.14
N SER A 127 -2.69 -13.91 -6.52
CA SER A 127 -3.98 -14.01 -7.19
C SER A 127 -4.56 -12.61 -7.39
N ILE A 128 -5.16 -12.37 -8.54
CA ILE A 128 -5.99 -11.19 -8.82
C ILE A 128 -7.44 -11.63 -8.79
N LEU A 129 -8.25 -11.00 -7.94
CA LEU A 129 -9.69 -11.23 -7.83
C LEU A 129 -10.44 -9.95 -8.20
N ILE A 130 -11.44 -10.06 -9.07
CA ILE A 130 -12.24 -8.94 -9.53
C ILE A 130 -13.68 -9.14 -9.08
N TYR A 131 -14.22 -8.13 -8.41
CA TYR A 131 -15.59 -8.09 -7.92
C TYR A 131 -16.41 -7.05 -8.68
N ARG A 132 -17.72 -7.28 -8.72
CA ARG A 132 -18.73 -6.30 -9.11
C ARG A 132 -19.86 -6.36 -8.10
N ASP A 133 -20.20 -5.25 -7.48
CA ASP A 133 -21.24 -5.16 -6.44
C ASP A 133 -21.04 -6.26 -5.36
N GLY A 134 -19.78 -6.48 -4.95
CA GLY A 134 -19.39 -7.52 -3.97
C GLY A 134 -19.42 -8.96 -4.49
N ARG A 135 -19.72 -9.20 -5.77
CA ARG A 135 -19.73 -10.55 -6.37
C ARG A 135 -18.49 -10.79 -7.22
N LEU A 136 -17.79 -11.91 -6.99
CA LEU A 136 -16.65 -12.31 -7.81
C LEU A 136 -17.08 -12.52 -9.29
N VAL A 137 -16.45 -11.79 -10.21
CA VAL A 137 -16.71 -11.82 -11.66
C VAL A 137 -15.48 -12.25 -12.48
N GLY A 138 -14.28 -12.22 -11.88
CA GLY A 138 -13.05 -12.65 -12.52
C GLY A 138 -12.00 -13.06 -11.49
N SER A 139 -11.12 -13.99 -11.85
CA SER A 139 -9.99 -14.36 -11.02
C SER A 139 -8.85 -14.94 -11.85
N GLN A 140 -7.62 -14.67 -11.46
CA GLN A 140 -6.42 -15.32 -11.98
C GLN A 140 -5.42 -15.56 -10.84
N GLY A 141 -5.01 -16.81 -10.63
CA GLY A 141 -3.90 -17.15 -9.72
C GLY A 141 -2.57 -17.30 -10.45
N GLY A 142 -1.48 -17.44 -9.70
CA GLY A 142 -0.14 -17.66 -10.23
C GLY A 142 0.41 -16.47 -11.02
N VAL A 143 0.02 -15.25 -10.67
CA VAL A 143 0.48 -14.02 -11.33
C VAL A 143 1.82 -13.61 -10.75
N GLU A 144 2.84 -13.49 -11.60
CA GLU A 144 4.16 -12.98 -11.22
C GLU A 144 4.09 -11.47 -10.92
N GLY A 145 4.93 -10.98 -10.01
CA GLY A 145 4.84 -9.60 -9.50
C GLY A 145 5.13 -8.48 -10.50
N ASP A 146 5.75 -8.79 -11.65
CA ASP A 146 5.97 -7.86 -12.76
C ASP A 146 4.82 -7.85 -13.79
N ARG A 147 3.82 -8.71 -13.59
CA ARG A 147 2.62 -8.76 -14.43
C ARG A 147 1.54 -7.85 -13.86
N TYR A 148 0.75 -7.26 -14.75
CA TYR A 148 -0.25 -6.27 -14.41
C TYR A 148 -1.66 -6.68 -14.85
N LEU A 149 -2.64 -6.17 -14.11
CA LEU A 149 -4.01 -5.98 -14.55
C LEU A 149 -4.09 -4.68 -15.36
N ASN A 150 -4.76 -4.69 -16.51
CA ASN A 150 -5.07 -3.47 -17.25
C ASN A 150 -6.48 -2.98 -16.92
N ILE A 151 -6.64 -1.68 -16.65
CA ILE A 151 -7.92 -0.99 -16.69
C ILE A 151 -8.09 -0.42 -18.10
N ASP A 152 -8.97 -1.02 -18.88
CA ASP A 152 -9.17 -0.73 -20.30
C ASP A 152 -9.80 0.68 -20.50
N ASP A 153 -9.38 1.40 -21.56
CA ASP A 153 -9.98 2.64 -22.06
C ASP A 153 -10.19 3.75 -21.00
N TRP A 154 -9.13 4.06 -20.26
CA TRP A 154 -9.14 4.92 -19.07
C TRP A 154 -8.92 6.43 -19.32
N PHE A 155 -8.80 6.85 -20.59
CA PHE A 155 -8.37 8.21 -20.96
C PHE A 155 -9.41 9.33 -20.68
N ASP A 156 -10.69 9.00 -20.46
CA ASP A 156 -11.77 10.00 -20.27
C ASP A 156 -12.34 10.07 -18.83
N LEU A 157 -11.94 9.16 -17.93
CA LEU A 157 -12.57 8.98 -16.60
C LEU A 157 -11.73 9.49 -15.42
N TYR A 158 -10.65 10.25 -15.68
CA TYR A 158 -9.55 10.58 -14.76
C TYR A 158 -9.91 11.28 -13.43
N TRP A 159 -11.19 11.56 -13.14
CA TRP A 159 -11.61 12.39 -12.00
C TRP A 159 -12.23 11.62 -10.82
N GLU A 160 -12.47 10.30 -10.89
CA GLU A 160 -13.23 9.56 -9.86
C GLU A 160 -12.70 8.15 -9.48
N ILE A 161 -11.48 7.77 -9.88
CA ILE A 161 -11.17 6.33 -9.96
C ILE A 161 -10.83 5.63 -8.62
N TRP A 162 -10.49 6.36 -7.58
CA TRP A 162 -10.19 5.71 -6.30
C TRP A 162 -11.10 6.24 -5.20
N ASP A 163 -12.16 5.49 -4.93
CA ASP A 163 -12.96 5.72 -3.74
C ASP A 163 -12.30 5.09 -2.51
N LEU A 164 -11.50 4.03 -2.72
CA LEU A 164 -10.92 3.25 -1.64
C LEU A 164 -9.62 2.55 -2.05
N ILE A 165 -8.59 2.65 -1.23
CA ILE A 165 -7.38 1.84 -1.25
C ILE A 165 -7.29 1.16 0.11
N GLY A 166 -7.00 -0.14 0.13
CA GLY A 166 -6.84 -0.89 1.37
C GLY A 166 -5.64 -1.81 1.34
N PHE A 167 -5.09 -2.07 2.53
CA PHE A 167 -4.14 -3.13 2.79
C PHE A 167 -4.55 -3.89 4.03
N HIS A 168 -4.74 -5.20 3.93
CA HIS A 168 -5.13 -6.02 5.08
C HIS A 168 -4.50 -7.40 5.06
N ASN A 169 -4.45 -8.01 6.24
CA ASN A 169 -4.09 -9.41 6.42
C ASN A 169 -5.35 -10.28 6.41
N ARG A 170 -5.38 -11.26 5.51
CA ARG A 170 -6.44 -12.26 5.47
C ARG A 170 -6.23 -13.30 6.57
N VAL A 171 -6.94 -13.10 7.69
CA VAL A 171 -6.88 -13.90 8.92
C VAL A 171 -6.91 -15.43 8.72
N ALA A 172 -7.56 -15.92 7.65
CA ALA A 172 -7.69 -17.35 7.38
C ALA A 172 -6.36 -18.03 6.99
N ASN A 173 -5.42 -17.31 6.38
CA ASN A 173 -4.15 -17.88 5.89
C ASN A 173 -2.93 -16.94 6.03
N GLY A 174 -3.09 -15.76 6.62
CA GLY A 174 -1.99 -14.80 6.82
C GLY A 174 -1.60 -14.04 5.55
N ALA A 175 -2.38 -14.13 4.47
CA ALA A 175 -2.04 -13.52 3.19
C ALA A 175 -2.29 -12.01 3.22
N CYS A 176 -1.31 -11.23 2.76
CA CYS A 176 -1.51 -9.81 2.53
C CYS A 176 -2.38 -9.57 1.29
N VAL A 177 -3.21 -8.53 1.36
CA VAL A 177 -4.13 -8.15 0.29
C VAL A 177 -4.04 -6.65 0.04
N TRP A 178 -3.78 -6.25 -1.20
CA TRP A 178 -4.09 -4.90 -1.66
C TRP A 178 -5.49 -4.87 -2.26
N THR A 179 -6.31 -3.94 -1.80
CA THR A 179 -7.64 -3.68 -2.31
C THR A 179 -7.69 -2.34 -3.00
N PHE A 180 -8.32 -2.30 -4.17
CA PHE A 180 -8.62 -1.08 -4.88
C PHE A 180 -10.11 -1.03 -5.25
N GLY A 181 -10.80 0.00 -4.78
CA GLY A 181 -12.19 0.31 -5.13
C GLY A 181 -12.26 1.38 -6.22
N LEU A 182 -13.09 1.11 -7.23
CA LEU A 182 -13.39 1.98 -8.35
C LEU A 182 -14.79 2.58 -8.14
N GLY A 183 -14.96 3.88 -8.37
CA GLY A 183 -16.26 4.54 -8.17
C GLY A 183 -17.39 4.02 -9.05
N GLU A 184 -17.06 3.31 -10.13
CA GLU A 184 -18.01 2.57 -10.95
C GLU A 184 -17.37 1.31 -11.56
N PRO A 185 -18.16 0.33 -12.05
CA PRO A 185 -17.60 -0.83 -12.71
C PRO A 185 -16.89 -0.48 -14.03
N LEU A 186 -15.59 -0.76 -14.13
CA LEU A 186 -14.75 -0.52 -15.31
C LEU A 186 -14.40 -1.82 -16.04
N ALA A 187 -14.05 -1.71 -17.33
CA ALA A 187 -13.53 -2.84 -18.09
C ALA A 187 -12.08 -3.13 -17.67
N LEU A 188 -11.78 -4.39 -17.38
CA LEU A 188 -10.50 -4.83 -16.86
C LEU A 188 -9.99 -6.03 -17.67
N THR A 189 -8.72 -6.05 -18.01
CA THR A 189 -8.05 -7.17 -18.67
C THR A 189 -7.03 -7.79 -17.72
N LEU A 190 -7.27 -9.04 -17.31
CA LEU A 190 -6.35 -9.84 -16.50
C LEU A 190 -5.06 -10.17 -17.27
N PRO A 191 -3.93 -10.47 -16.60
CA PRO A 191 -2.66 -10.80 -17.26
C PRO A 191 -2.72 -11.95 -18.29
N ASN A 192 -3.69 -12.85 -18.16
CA ASN A 192 -3.95 -13.93 -19.12
C ASN A 192 -4.80 -13.51 -20.34
N GLY A 193 -5.15 -12.23 -20.46
CA GLY A 193 -5.98 -11.66 -21.52
C GLY A 193 -7.49 -11.75 -21.29
N THR A 194 -7.93 -12.31 -20.16
CA THR A 194 -9.37 -12.41 -19.83
C THR A 194 -9.93 -11.04 -19.53
N LYS A 195 -10.98 -10.65 -20.26
CA LYS A 195 -11.70 -9.40 -20.04
C LYS A 195 -12.87 -9.61 -19.09
N VAL A 196 -12.97 -8.76 -18.09
CA VAL A 196 -14.07 -8.70 -17.12
C VAL A 196 -14.48 -7.24 -16.92
N LYS A 197 -15.58 -7.01 -16.20
CA LYS A 197 -15.96 -5.66 -15.79
C LYS A 197 -16.37 -5.66 -14.32
N GLY A 198 -15.73 -4.84 -13.50
CA GLY A 198 -15.84 -4.86 -12.04
C GLY A 198 -15.47 -3.52 -11.42
N ASP A 199 -15.80 -3.34 -10.16
CA ASP A 199 -15.62 -2.12 -9.36
C ASP A 199 -14.64 -2.31 -8.19
N GLU A 200 -14.18 -3.53 -7.93
CA GLU A 200 -13.27 -3.81 -6.83
C GLU A 200 -12.24 -4.87 -7.23
N ILE A 201 -10.97 -4.58 -6.95
CA ILE A 201 -9.80 -5.37 -7.35
C ILE A 201 -9.03 -5.77 -6.10
N HIS A 202 -8.81 -7.07 -5.91
CA HIS A 202 -7.95 -7.57 -4.85
C HIS A 202 -6.72 -8.26 -5.44
N PHE A 203 -5.53 -7.81 -5.06
CA PHE A 203 -4.29 -8.55 -5.21
C PHE A 203 -4.04 -9.32 -3.93
N VAL A 204 -4.14 -10.64 -3.97
CA VAL A 204 -4.05 -11.53 -2.80
C VAL A 204 -2.79 -12.35 -2.90
N GLU A 205 -1.91 -12.25 -1.90
CA GLU A 205 -0.71 -13.06 -1.83
C GLU A 205 -1.00 -14.57 -1.82
N GLU A 206 -0.21 -15.34 -2.56
CA GLU A 206 -0.25 -16.80 -2.54
C GLU A 206 0.81 -17.35 -1.56
N VAL A 207 0.41 -17.52 -0.30
CA VAL A 207 1.28 -18.04 0.75
C VAL A 207 1.44 -19.57 0.61
N ALA A 208 2.68 -20.06 0.57
CA ALA A 208 2.97 -21.49 0.49
C ALA A 208 2.55 -22.23 1.78
N ALA A 209 1.99 -23.44 1.64
CA ALA A 209 1.41 -24.24 2.72
C ALA A 209 2.37 -24.74 3.83
N GLY A 210 3.61 -24.25 3.86
CA GLY A 210 4.62 -24.57 4.88
C GLY A 210 5.58 -23.44 5.23
N GLY A 211 5.36 -22.24 4.69
CA GLY A 211 6.16 -21.06 5.02
C GLY A 211 5.67 -20.43 6.33
N HIS A 212 6.60 -20.10 7.23
CA HIS A 212 6.28 -19.23 8.35
C HIS A 212 6.16 -17.81 7.81
N TYR A 213 4.93 -17.35 7.58
CA TYR A 213 4.69 -15.96 7.22
C TYR A 213 4.99 -15.07 8.43
N PRO A 214 5.99 -14.17 8.38
CA PRO A 214 6.45 -13.46 9.58
C PRO A 214 5.58 -12.25 9.93
N TYR A 215 4.78 -11.74 8.99
CA TYR A 215 4.03 -10.49 9.15
C TYR A 215 2.55 -10.75 9.44
N VAL A 216 2.18 -10.70 10.72
CA VAL A 216 0.77 -10.78 11.15
C VAL A 216 0.13 -9.40 11.33
N SER A 217 0.95 -8.36 11.41
CA SER A 217 0.58 -6.94 11.48
C SER A 217 1.58 -6.10 10.68
N PHE A 218 1.24 -4.84 10.46
CA PHE A 218 2.07 -3.84 9.78
C PHE A 218 1.96 -2.50 10.51
N ASP A 219 3.00 -1.69 10.45
CA ASP A 219 3.15 -0.44 11.22
C ASP A 219 3.34 0.80 10.35
N GLY A 220 3.33 0.65 9.02
CA GLY A 220 3.41 1.77 8.10
C GLY A 220 2.74 1.51 6.75
N ILE A 221 2.17 2.57 6.19
CA ILE A 221 1.74 2.63 4.80
C ILE A 221 2.41 3.83 4.14
N THR A 222 3.03 3.63 2.97
CA THR A 222 3.53 4.72 2.15
C THR A 222 2.68 4.85 0.89
N LEU A 223 2.31 6.07 0.55
CA LEU A 223 1.69 6.44 -0.71
C LEU A 223 2.59 7.47 -1.39
N ARG A 224 3.23 7.07 -2.48
CA ARG A 224 4.04 7.95 -3.33
C ARG A 224 3.34 8.19 -4.65
N SER A 225 3.51 9.39 -5.21
CA SER A 225 2.87 9.74 -6.47
C SER A 225 3.63 10.79 -7.26
N SER A 226 3.40 10.81 -8.57
CA SER A 226 3.81 11.92 -9.43
C SER A 226 2.73 13.01 -9.54
N LEU A 227 1.70 12.95 -8.70
CA LEU A 227 0.59 13.89 -8.64
C LEU A 227 0.24 14.20 -7.20
N ASP A 228 -0.06 15.48 -6.94
CA ASP A 228 -0.66 15.91 -5.69
C ASP A 228 -1.92 15.07 -5.40
N LEU A 229 -2.16 14.76 -4.13
CA LEU A 229 -3.27 13.89 -3.73
C LEU A 229 -3.90 14.35 -2.42
N GLN A 230 -5.08 13.82 -2.15
CA GLN A 230 -5.85 14.04 -0.94
C GLN A 230 -6.18 12.70 -0.31
N ILE A 231 -5.94 12.55 0.99
CA ILE A 231 -6.55 11.49 1.80
C ILE A 231 -7.81 12.07 2.42
N VAL A 232 -8.97 11.50 2.09
CA VAL A 232 -10.31 12.02 2.45
C VAL A 232 -11.02 11.16 3.49
N SER A 233 -10.50 9.97 3.75
CA SER A 233 -10.85 9.10 4.88
C SER A 233 -9.68 8.17 5.14
N GLU A 234 -9.50 7.74 6.38
CA GLU A 234 -8.51 6.74 6.75
C GLU A 234 -8.90 6.06 8.05
N GLU A 235 -8.78 4.74 8.10
CA GLU A 235 -9.12 3.94 9.26
C GLU A 235 -8.23 2.69 9.38
N THR A 236 -8.13 2.18 10.61
CA THR A 236 -7.38 0.96 10.94
C THR A 236 -8.21 0.06 11.84
N HIS A 237 -8.08 -1.26 11.68
CA HIS A 237 -8.67 -2.27 12.55
C HIS A 237 -7.66 -3.31 13.04
#